data_AF-A0A7H9HRL9-F1
#
_entry.id   AF-A0A7H9HRL9-F1
#
_cell.length_a   1.000
_cell.length_b   1.000
_cell.length_c   1.000
_cell.angle_alpha   90.00
_cell.angle_beta   90.00
_cell.angle_gamma   90.00
#
_symmetry.space_group_name_H-M   'P 1'
#
loop_
_entity.id
_entity.type
_entity.pdbx_description
1 polymer ?
#
loop_
_entity_poly.entity_id
_entity_poly.type
_entity_poly.pdbx_seq_one_letter_code
_entity_poly.pdbx_strand_id
1 'polypeptide(L)'
;MELEAVLRQNAELEEFLESLVVAHAKAVQEQGLEDRLDGIRRDIAICFNDLTTLNGMLTSCDGQIREEIDFLQKCRQKIGKLNRKRRQLIEKRDQWSNGTDIEVGKYSPVSFTIDSSYRAALEQYLKLADGEDDTDSGSPERTWRTLKILNLCRDGVSQSIKQATELLHEFHKDQEFFEREFRTQSARVRRKINAIDDEIGKNNVARRELLSRVGLPLRASKESSRAQRLLHLNLNNGGDQESEEEDIANHAEEFIEMKIASLQDQLTYKKENSSSLAVDRDLWNDCIECVKKLEDRIKSVLSDDKNLSNATTAQMRPWMEQSLQELTEIIASTDNRVLVKLVRDEREVIEKAYHEISKRTEINDTTSASKNGRSNPSFLVVSKSPPKIAVTDKTAQRSNNDSTSSGSLTFLKDKSKKKE
;
A
#
# COMPACT_ATOMS: atom_id res chain seq x y z
N MET A 1 -22.30 6.06 -7.73
CA MET A 1 -21.70 4.92 -8.46
C MET A 1 -20.50 4.48 -7.65
N GLU A 2 -20.38 3.20 -7.31
CA GLU A 2 -19.19 2.71 -6.59
C GLU A 2 -17.98 2.82 -7.52
N LEU A 3 -16.82 3.22 -6.98
CA LEU A 3 -15.57 3.41 -7.74
C LEU A 3 -15.22 2.17 -8.59
N GLU A 4 -15.49 0.98 -8.07
CA GLU A 4 -15.29 -0.29 -8.78
C GLU A 4 -16.18 -0.45 -10.02
N ALA A 5 -17.42 0.05 -9.98
CA ALA A 5 -18.32 0.01 -11.13
C ALA A 5 -17.84 0.93 -12.25
N VAL A 6 -17.32 2.10 -11.89
CA VAL A 6 -16.77 3.06 -12.87
C VAL A 6 -15.48 2.53 -13.49
N LEU A 7 -14.61 1.88 -12.71
CA LEU A 7 -13.39 1.26 -13.25
C LEU A 7 -13.70 0.09 -14.20
N ARG A 8 -14.71 -0.73 -13.89
CA ARG A 8 -15.14 -1.82 -14.78
C ARG A 8 -15.69 -1.28 -16.10
N GLN A 9 -16.53 -0.25 -16.04
CA GLN A 9 -17.08 0.38 -17.23
C GLN A 9 -15.99 1.05 -18.10
N ASN A 10 -14.92 1.55 -17.49
CA ASN A 10 -13.77 2.09 -18.24
C ASN A 10 -13.07 1.01 -19.05
N ALA A 11 -12.81 -0.15 -18.44
CA ALA A 11 -12.16 -1.28 -19.12
C ALA A 11 -13.03 -1.84 -20.26
N GLU A 12 -14.35 -1.92 -20.06
CA GLU A 12 -15.30 -2.35 -21.08
C GLU A 12 -15.33 -1.38 -22.28
N LEU A 13 -15.25 -0.06 -22.03
CA LEU A 13 -15.19 0.96 -23.09
C LEU A 13 -13.85 0.93 -23.85
N GLU A 14 -12.73 0.67 -23.18
CA GLU A 14 -11.43 0.49 -23.82
C GLU A 14 -11.41 -0.74 -24.74
N GLU A 15 -11.93 -1.88 -24.27
CA GLU A 15 -12.06 -3.11 -25.08
C GLU A 15 -13.00 -2.89 -26.28
N PHE A 16 -14.10 -2.16 -26.07
CA PHE A 16 -15.01 -1.80 -27.15
C PHE A 16 -14.34 -0.86 -28.18
N LEU A 17 -13.55 0.13 -27.73
CA LEU A 17 -12.78 1.00 -28.62
C LEU A 17 -11.78 0.21 -29.46
N GLU A 18 -11.05 -0.74 -28.88
CA GLU A 18 -10.15 -1.62 -29.64
C GLU A 18 -10.90 -2.43 -30.70
N SER A 19 -12.09 -2.95 -30.37
CA SER A 19 -12.93 -3.67 -31.32
C SER A 19 -13.40 -2.77 -32.48
N LEU A 20 -13.74 -1.51 -32.20
CA LEU A 20 -14.13 -0.52 -33.20
C LEU A 20 -12.96 -0.11 -34.09
N VAL A 21 -11.75 0.00 -33.56
CA VAL A 21 -10.53 0.29 -34.35
C VAL A 21 -10.27 -0.83 -35.36
N VAL A 22 -10.49 -2.09 -34.98
CA VAL A 22 -10.38 -3.23 -35.91
C VAL A 22 -11.49 -3.21 -36.96
N ALA A 23 -12.71 -2.83 -36.58
CA ALA A 23 -13.82 -2.69 -37.52
C ALA A 23 -13.61 -1.53 -38.51
N HIS A 24 -13.06 -0.42 -38.04
CA HIS A 24 -12.70 0.75 -38.84
C HIS A 24 -11.66 0.40 -39.90
N ALA A 25 -10.54 -0.22 -39.51
CA ALA A 25 -9.50 -0.65 -40.44
C ALA A 25 -10.03 -1.58 -41.56
N LYS A 26 -11.02 -2.43 -41.25
CA LYS A 26 -11.69 -3.29 -42.24
C LYS A 26 -12.64 -2.51 -43.14
N ALA A 27 -13.49 -1.65 -42.57
CA ALA A 27 -14.45 -0.84 -43.33
C ALA A 27 -13.77 0.16 -44.28
N VAL A 28 -12.58 0.63 -43.93
CA VAL A 28 -11.72 1.52 -44.73
C VAL A 28 -11.06 0.77 -45.90
N GLN A 29 -10.87 -0.54 -45.82
CA GLN A 29 -10.18 -1.36 -46.84
C GLN A 29 -11.11 -2.16 -47.76
N GLU A 30 -12.32 -2.50 -47.31
CA GLU A 30 -13.29 -3.32 -48.08
C GLU A 30 -14.28 -2.45 -48.87
N GLN A 31 -14.34 -2.65 -50.19
CA GLN A 31 -15.31 -1.98 -51.08
C GLN A 31 -16.76 -2.40 -50.74
N GLY A 32 -17.63 -1.43 -50.44
CA GLY A 32 -19.06 -1.65 -50.18
C GLY A 32 -19.52 -1.46 -48.73
N LEU A 33 -18.63 -1.04 -47.81
CA LEU A 33 -18.97 -0.70 -46.42
C LEU A 33 -19.02 0.82 -46.14
N GLU A 34 -19.06 1.64 -47.18
CA GLU A 34 -19.04 3.12 -47.11
C GLU A 34 -20.16 3.68 -46.22
N ASP A 35 -21.38 3.14 -46.32
CA ASP A 35 -22.53 3.53 -45.49
C ASP A 35 -22.36 3.20 -44.00
N ARG A 36 -21.47 2.26 -43.66
CA ARG A 36 -21.18 1.87 -42.27
C ARG A 36 -19.99 2.63 -41.70
N LEU A 37 -19.12 3.21 -42.54
CA LEU A 37 -17.92 3.93 -42.11
C LEU A 37 -18.27 5.18 -41.29
N ASP A 38 -19.28 5.94 -41.72
CA ASP A 38 -19.78 7.10 -40.96
C ASP A 38 -20.41 6.71 -39.62
N GLY A 39 -21.01 5.51 -39.54
CA GLY A 39 -21.50 4.92 -38.30
C GLY A 39 -20.36 4.60 -37.35
N ILE A 40 -19.34 3.89 -37.84
CA ILE A 40 -18.16 3.51 -37.05
C ILE A 40 -17.37 4.74 -36.59
N ARG A 41 -17.16 5.76 -37.44
CA ARG A 41 -16.51 7.02 -37.07
C ARG A 41 -17.27 7.75 -35.94
N ARG A 42 -18.61 7.73 -36.00
CA ARG A 42 -19.48 8.30 -34.95
C ARG A 42 -19.41 7.49 -33.66
N ASP A 43 -19.42 6.16 -33.74
CA ASP A 43 -19.33 5.28 -32.58
C ASP A 43 -17.98 5.44 -31.87
N ILE A 44 -16.88 5.58 -32.61
CA ILE A 44 -15.55 5.90 -32.05
C ILE A 44 -15.56 7.26 -31.34
N ALA A 45 -16.19 8.29 -31.93
CA ALA A 45 -16.31 9.60 -31.30
C ALA A 45 -17.17 9.56 -30.02
N ILE A 46 -18.23 8.73 -30.01
CA ILE A 46 -19.05 8.48 -28.83
C ILE A 46 -18.20 7.79 -27.76
N CYS A 47 -17.40 6.77 -28.09
CA CYS A 47 -16.50 6.11 -27.13
C CYS A 47 -15.49 7.06 -26.52
N PHE A 48 -14.86 7.94 -27.31
CA PHE A 48 -13.94 8.96 -26.75
C PHE A 48 -14.66 9.94 -25.83
N ASN A 49 -15.90 10.33 -26.16
CA ASN A 49 -16.71 11.18 -25.31
C ASN A 49 -17.16 10.47 -24.02
N ASP A 50 -17.55 9.20 -24.12
CA ASP A 50 -17.92 8.36 -22.99
C ASP A 50 -16.72 8.12 -22.06
N LEU A 51 -15.53 7.84 -22.60
CA LEU A 51 -14.28 7.77 -21.82
C LEU A 51 -13.96 9.11 -21.14
N THR A 52 -14.19 10.24 -21.81
CA THR A 52 -13.97 11.58 -21.23
C THR A 52 -14.98 11.86 -20.10
N THR A 53 -16.26 11.54 -20.28
CA THR A 53 -17.28 11.73 -19.25
C THR A 53 -17.10 10.78 -18.07
N LEU A 54 -16.69 9.54 -18.33
CA LEU A 54 -16.40 8.55 -17.31
C LEU A 54 -15.18 8.94 -16.47
N ASN A 55 -14.12 9.46 -17.10
CA ASN A 55 -12.99 10.04 -16.36
C ASN A 55 -13.35 11.35 -15.65
N GLY A 56 -14.26 12.15 -16.20
CA GLY A 56 -14.89 13.28 -15.49
C GLY A 56 -15.65 12.83 -14.23
N MET A 57 -16.35 11.70 -14.30
CA MET A 57 -16.99 11.10 -13.13
C MET A 57 -15.97 10.55 -12.13
N LEU A 58 -14.90 9.89 -12.58
CA LEU A 58 -13.79 9.43 -11.72
C LEU A 58 -13.10 10.59 -10.99
N THR A 59 -12.85 11.69 -11.68
CA THR A 59 -12.31 12.93 -11.07
C THR A 59 -13.34 13.64 -10.18
N SER A 60 -14.64 13.46 -10.40
CA SER A 60 -15.66 13.93 -9.44
C SER A 60 -15.76 13.04 -8.19
N CYS A 61 -15.43 11.75 -8.31
CA CYS A 61 -15.27 10.81 -7.19
C CYS A 61 -14.02 11.08 -6.34
N ASP A 62 -13.20 12.07 -6.70
CA ASP A 62 -12.07 12.62 -5.92
C ASP A 62 -12.43 12.89 -4.45
N GLY A 63 -13.71 13.17 -4.16
CA GLY A 63 -14.19 13.39 -2.79
C GLY A 63 -13.87 12.22 -1.85
N GLN A 64 -14.06 10.97 -2.30
CA GLN A 64 -13.82 9.79 -1.47
C GLN A 64 -12.33 9.56 -1.20
N ILE A 65 -11.48 9.74 -2.23
CA ILE A 65 -10.03 9.63 -2.10
C ILE A 65 -9.49 10.75 -1.19
N ARG A 66 -10.03 11.97 -1.32
CA ARG A 66 -9.64 13.10 -0.48
C ARG A 66 -10.09 12.94 0.97
N GLU A 67 -11.30 12.43 1.19
CA GLU A 67 -11.81 12.08 2.52
C GLU A 67 -10.95 11.01 3.19
N GLU A 68 -10.53 9.98 2.43
CA GLU A 68 -9.63 8.94 2.92
C GLU A 68 -8.23 9.51 3.23
N ILE A 69 -7.68 10.40 2.39
CA ILE A 69 -6.42 11.10 2.68
C ILE A 69 -6.55 11.92 3.97
N ASP A 70 -7.63 12.69 4.14
CA ASP A 70 -7.87 13.49 5.34
C ASP A 70 -8.03 12.61 6.59
N PHE A 71 -8.70 11.46 6.44
CA PHE A 71 -8.83 10.46 7.48
C PHE A 71 -7.47 9.88 7.88
N LEU A 72 -6.65 9.47 6.90
CA LEU A 72 -5.30 8.94 7.10
C LEU A 72 -4.37 9.98 7.75
N GLN A 73 -4.44 11.25 7.35
CA GLN A 73 -3.70 12.34 7.98
C GLN A 73 -4.11 12.56 9.45
N LYS A 74 -5.42 12.54 9.74
CA LYS A 74 -5.92 12.62 11.13
C LYS A 74 -5.45 11.42 11.96
N CYS A 75 -5.45 10.22 11.39
CA CYS A 75 -4.94 9.01 12.03
C CYS A 75 -3.45 9.10 12.32
N ARG A 76 -2.64 9.57 11.37
CA ARG A 76 -1.20 9.83 11.55
C ARG A 76 -0.93 10.75 12.73
N GLN A 77 -1.60 11.91 12.78
CA GLN A 77 -1.40 12.86 13.88
C GLN A 77 -1.78 12.25 15.24
N LYS A 78 -2.82 11.42 15.29
CA LYS A 78 -3.23 10.72 16.51
C LYS A 78 -2.20 9.66 16.92
N ILE A 79 -1.69 8.86 15.98
CA ILE A 79 -0.64 7.86 16.23
C ILE A 79 0.63 8.53 16.77
N GLY A 80 1.08 9.63 16.15
CA GLY A 80 2.24 10.38 16.64
C GLY A 80 2.05 10.94 18.05
N LYS A 81 0.84 11.40 18.41
CA LYS A 81 0.53 11.82 19.79
C LYS A 81 0.56 10.64 20.77
N LEU A 82 0.02 9.49 20.39
CA LEU A 82 0.03 8.28 21.23
C LEU A 82 1.44 7.73 21.43
N ASN A 83 2.26 7.68 20.37
CA ASN A 83 3.66 7.26 20.43
C ASN A 83 4.49 8.18 21.34
N ARG A 84 4.33 9.52 21.23
CA ARG A 84 4.97 10.47 22.16
C ARG A 84 4.54 10.27 23.60
N LYS A 85 3.23 10.09 23.84
CA LYS A 85 2.70 9.84 25.19
C LYS A 85 3.24 8.53 25.78
N ARG A 86 3.36 7.46 24.97
CA ARG A 86 3.92 6.17 25.39
C ARG A 86 5.38 6.34 25.80
N ARG A 87 6.20 7.02 24.99
CA ARG A 87 7.61 7.29 25.30
C ARG A 87 7.77 8.03 26.64
N GLN A 88 6.95 9.04 26.89
CA GLN A 88 6.93 9.77 28.16
C GLN A 88 6.51 8.89 29.36
N LEU A 89 5.60 7.94 29.15
CA LEU A 89 5.17 7.02 30.21
C LEU A 89 6.25 5.99 30.54
N ILE A 90 6.96 5.47 29.53
CA ILE A 90 8.10 4.57 29.71
C ILE A 90 9.21 5.28 30.49
N GLU A 91 9.57 6.49 30.08
CA GLU A 91 10.58 7.30 30.79
C GLU A 91 10.20 7.53 32.26
N LYS A 92 8.93 7.87 32.53
CA LYS A 92 8.42 7.98 33.91
C LYS A 92 8.52 6.66 34.67
N ARG A 93 8.14 5.55 34.04
CA ARG A 93 8.21 4.21 34.65
C ARG A 93 9.65 3.86 35.02
N ASP A 94 10.60 4.20 34.16
CA ASP A 94 12.03 3.98 34.42
C ASP A 94 12.55 4.88 35.55
N GLN A 95 12.08 6.14 35.65
CA GLN A 95 12.39 7.02 36.80
C GLN A 95 11.91 6.47 38.15
N TRP A 96 10.81 5.71 38.18
CA TRP A 96 10.31 5.06 39.40
C TRP A 96 10.97 3.69 39.67
N SER A 97 11.55 3.06 38.65
CA SER A 97 12.16 1.73 38.74
C SER A 97 13.66 1.80 39.05
N ASN A 98 14.34 2.77 38.44
CA ASN A 98 15.73 3.07 38.70
C ASN A 98 15.76 4.03 39.90
N GLY A 99 15.82 3.45 41.10
CA GLY A 99 16.08 4.24 42.29
C GLY A 99 17.32 5.09 42.03
N THR A 100 17.23 6.40 42.23
CA THR A 100 18.45 7.22 42.33
C THR A 100 19.27 6.62 43.45
N ASP A 101 20.46 6.10 43.16
CA ASP A 101 21.40 5.63 44.17
C ASP A 101 21.68 6.80 45.10
N ILE A 102 20.99 6.83 46.24
CA ILE A 102 21.27 7.79 47.29
C ILE A 102 22.61 7.36 47.84
N GLU A 103 23.65 8.16 47.60
CA GLU A 103 24.91 8.05 48.31
C GLU A 103 24.61 8.13 49.80
N VAL A 104 24.56 6.97 50.45
CA VAL A 104 24.30 6.87 51.88
C VAL A 104 25.52 7.48 52.57
N GLY A 105 25.40 8.75 52.91
CA GLY A 105 26.46 9.53 53.55
C GLY A 105 27.02 8.76 54.74
N LYS A 106 28.34 8.57 54.72
CA LYS A 106 29.16 7.90 55.74
C LYS A 106 28.52 7.97 57.12
N TYR A 107 27.91 6.86 57.56
CA TYR A 107 27.40 6.74 58.92
C TYR A 107 28.54 7.02 59.89
N SER A 108 28.38 8.02 60.75
CA SER A 108 29.27 8.19 61.89
C SER A 108 28.94 7.08 62.90
N PRO A 109 29.92 6.29 63.37
CA PRO A 109 29.66 5.26 64.35
C PRO A 109 29.28 5.93 65.67
N VAL A 110 28.01 5.79 66.06
CA VAL A 110 27.54 6.18 67.40
C VAL A 110 28.00 5.07 68.36
N SER A 111 29.01 5.36 69.19
CA SER A 111 29.45 4.45 70.23
C SER A 111 28.60 4.62 71.49
N PHE A 112 27.88 3.58 71.88
CA PHE A 112 27.16 3.53 73.16
C PHE A 112 28.09 2.96 74.24
N THR A 113 28.33 3.73 75.32
CA THR A 113 29.10 3.27 76.48
C THR A 113 28.14 2.78 77.56
N ILE A 114 28.18 1.49 77.89
CA ILE A 114 27.43 0.90 79.02
C ILE A 114 28.30 1.06 80.27
N ASP A 115 27.77 1.70 81.32
CA ASP A 115 28.49 1.91 82.57
C ASP A 115 28.66 0.59 83.33
N SER A 116 29.83 -0.03 83.21
CA SER A 116 30.18 -1.27 83.91
C SER A 116 30.76 -1.01 85.32
N SER A 117 30.05 -0.25 86.15
CA SER A 117 30.49 0.09 87.52
C SER A 117 30.63 -1.14 88.43
N TYR A 118 29.92 -2.23 88.12
CA TYR A 118 29.98 -3.49 88.86
C TYR A 118 31.35 -4.20 88.76
N ARG A 119 32.16 -3.93 87.73
CA ARG A 119 33.49 -4.56 87.60
C ARG A 119 34.45 -4.10 88.68
N ALA A 120 34.44 -2.82 89.03
CA ALA A 120 35.27 -2.29 90.11
C ALA A 120 34.88 -2.90 91.48
N ALA A 121 33.57 -3.07 91.72
CA ALA A 121 33.07 -3.74 92.92
C ALA A 121 33.38 -5.25 92.93
N LEU A 122 33.36 -5.90 91.75
CA LEU A 122 33.72 -7.31 91.59
C LEU A 122 35.22 -7.54 91.80
N GLU A 123 36.08 -6.63 91.32
CA GLU A 123 37.51 -6.67 91.59
C GLU A 123 37.83 -6.45 93.07
N GLN A 124 37.08 -5.58 93.76
CA GLN A 124 37.19 -5.42 95.21
C GLN A 124 36.76 -6.68 95.96
N TYR A 125 35.67 -7.33 95.52
CA TYR A 125 35.26 -8.63 96.03
C TYR A 125 36.33 -9.70 95.79
N LEU A 126 36.91 -9.77 94.58
CA LEU A 126 37.96 -10.73 94.24
C LEU A 126 39.19 -10.54 95.13
N LYS A 127 39.65 -9.29 95.31
CA LYS A 127 40.77 -8.96 96.21
C LYS A 127 40.52 -9.31 97.68
N LEU A 128 39.26 -9.29 98.12
CA LEU A 128 38.85 -9.70 99.47
C LEU A 128 38.68 -11.22 99.60
N ALA A 129 38.46 -11.92 98.48
CA ALA A 129 38.28 -13.37 98.43
C ALA A 129 39.59 -14.15 98.17
N ASP A 130 40.52 -13.56 97.41
CA ASP A 130 41.84 -14.12 97.05
C ASP A 130 42.92 -13.82 98.12
N GLY A 131 42.55 -13.04 99.15
CA GLY A 131 43.35 -12.90 100.37
C GLY A 131 43.27 -14.15 101.22
N GLU A 132 43.82 -15.26 100.74
CA GLU A 132 44.27 -16.35 101.59
C GLU A 132 45.40 -15.81 102.49
N ASP A 133 45.05 -15.43 103.71
CA ASP A 133 45.98 -15.53 104.82
C ASP A 133 45.22 -16.11 106.03
N ASP A 134 45.69 -17.29 106.41
CA ASP A 134 45.38 -18.01 107.62
C ASP A 134 45.39 -17.08 108.83
N THR A 135 44.21 -16.73 109.34
CA THR A 135 43.82 -16.64 110.77
C THR A 135 42.49 -15.88 110.88
N ASP A 136 41.51 -16.53 111.51
CA ASP A 136 40.18 -15.99 111.86
C ASP A 136 39.18 -15.86 110.69
N SER A 137 38.84 -17.02 110.11
CA SER A 137 37.88 -17.23 109.02
C SER A 137 36.40 -17.05 109.40
N GLY A 138 36.08 -16.23 110.43
CA GLY A 138 34.73 -16.16 110.98
C GLY A 138 34.26 -14.81 111.54
N SER A 139 34.99 -13.69 111.34
CA SER A 139 34.51 -12.43 111.90
C SER A 139 33.22 -11.97 111.18
N PRO A 140 32.11 -11.73 111.91
CA PRO A 140 30.83 -11.35 111.32
C PRO A 140 30.93 -10.04 110.52
N GLU A 141 31.87 -9.16 110.85
CA GLU A 141 32.10 -7.93 110.09
C GLU A 141 32.65 -8.17 108.68
N ARG A 142 33.53 -9.18 108.49
CA ARG A 142 34.06 -9.52 107.16
C ARG A 142 32.96 -10.10 106.28
N THR A 143 32.14 -11.02 106.81
CA THR A 143 31.01 -11.60 106.06
C THR A 143 29.96 -10.56 105.70
N TRP A 144 29.65 -9.62 106.59
CA TRP A 144 28.74 -8.50 106.29
C TRP A 144 29.30 -7.54 105.22
N ARG A 145 30.60 -7.24 105.23
CA ARG A 145 31.24 -6.40 104.19
C ARG A 145 31.24 -7.09 102.84
N THR A 146 31.57 -8.38 102.80
CA THR A 146 31.53 -9.21 101.59
C THR A 146 30.12 -9.28 101.02
N LEU A 147 29.11 -9.48 101.87
CA LEU A 147 27.70 -9.51 101.47
C LEU A 147 27.22 -8.15 100.94
N LYS A 148 27.68 -7.05 101.54
CA LYS A 148 27.38 -5.69 101.06
C LYS A 148 28.01 -5.41 99.69
N ILE A 149 29.26 -5.82 99.46
CA ILE A 149 29.93 -5.69 98.16
C ILE A 149 29.24 -6.56 97.10
N LEU A 150 28.88 -7.79 97.44
CA LEU A 150 28.12 -8.68 96.54
C LEU A 150 26.74 -8.12 96.18
N ASN A 151 26.03 -7.50 97.12
CA ASN A 151 24.77 -6.83 96.82
C ASN A 151 24.97 -5.62 95.90
N LEU A 152 26.01 -4.82 96.12
CA LEU A 152 26.36 -3.72 95.20
C LEU A 152 26.74 -4.23 93.80
N CYS A 153 27.47 -5.34 93.70
CA CYS A 153 27.76 -6.00 92.41
C CYS A 153 26.48 -6.48 91.73
N ARG A 154 25.60 -7.15 92.49
CA ARG A 154 24.32 -7.65 91.99
C ARG A 154 23.43 -6.52 91.48
N ASP A 155 23.34 -5.43 92.24
CA ASP A 155 22.55 -4.26 91.88
C ASP A 155 23.14 -3.58 90.63
N GLY A 156 24.47 -3.41 90.58
CA GLY A 156 25.16 -2.86 89.41
C GLY A 156 25.04 -3.70 88.14
N VAL A 157 25.13 -5.03 88.25
CA VAL A 157 24.87 -5.96 87.12
C VAL A 157 23.40 -5.88 86.70
N SER A 158 22.46 -5.80 87.64
CA SER A 158 21.04 -5.69 87.31
C SER A 158 20.70 -4.37 86.60
N GLN A 159 21.39 -3.27 86.95
CA GLN A 159 21.21 -1.97 86.32
C GLN A 159 21.80 -1.93 84.90
N SER A 160 22.98 -2.52 84.68
CA SER A 160 23.57 -2.61 83.34
C SER A 160 22.76 -3.53 82.42
N ILE A 161 22.21 -4.62 82.96
CA ILE A 161 21.26 -5.48 82.23
C ILE A 161 20.01 -4.68 81.84
N LYS A 162 19.43 -3.90 82.77
CA LYS A 162 18.27 -3.05 82.47
C LYS A 162 18.56 -2.03 81.35
N GLN A 163 19.69 -1.32 81.43
CA GLN A 163 20.12 -0.39 80.39
C GLN A 163 20.30 -1.07 79.03
N ALA A 164 20.91 -2.26 78.99
CA ALA A 164 21.05 -3.03 77.76
C ALA A 164 19.69 -3.49 77.21
N THR A 165 18.74 -3.89 78.06
CA THR A 165 17.40 -4.28 77.63
C THR A 165 16.56 -3.10 77.13
N GLU A 166 16.73 -1.92 77.71
CA GLU A 166 16.08 -0.68 77.25
C GLU A 166 16.62 -0.28 75.87
N LEU A 167 17.95 -0.31 75.67
CA LEU A 167 18.58 -0.07 74.37
C LEU A 167 18.13 -1.07 73.30
N LEU A 168 18.04 -2.36 73.67
CA LEU A 168 17.55 -3.41 72.76
C LEU A 168 16.08 -3.15 72.39
N HIS A 169 15.26 -2.73 73.36
CA HIS A 169 13.87 -2.35 73.09
C HIS A 169 13.75 -1.15 72.14
N GLU A 170 14.60 -0.14 72.30
CA GLU A 170 14.67 1.00 71.37
C GLU A 170 15.07 0.56 69.95
N PHE A 171 16.09 -0.29 69.81
CA PHE A 171 16.46 -0.82 68.49
C PHE A 171 15.37 -1.67 67.85
N HIS A 172 14.62 -2.47 68.63
CA HIS A 172 13.47 -3.20 68.09
C HIS A 172 12.36 -2.25 67.64
N LYS A 173 12.09 -1.18 68.40
CA LYS A 173 11.12 -0.16 68.00
C LYS A 173 11.53 0.55 66.71
N ASP A 174 12.81 0.87 66.55
CA ASP A 174 13.36 1.47 65.34
C ASP A 174 13.30 0.48 64.17
N GLN A 175 13.63 -0.78 64.38
CA GLN A 175 13.48 -1.83 63.37
C GLN A 175 12.03 -1.96 62.89
N GLU A 176 11.07 -2.02 63.81
CA GLU A 176 9.64 -2.06 63.47
C GLU A 176 9.18 -0.79 62.73
N PHE A 177 9.74 0.37 63.08
CA PHE A 177 9.48 1.61 62.37
C PHE A 177 10.04 1.54 60.94
N PHE A 178 11.28 1.11 60.75
CA PHE A 178 11.89 0.95 59.44
C PHE A 178 11.14 -0.06 58.57
N GLU A 179 10.70 -1.19 59.13
CA GLU A 179 9.90 -2.15 58.38
C GLU A 179 8.55 -1.57 57.95
N ARG A 180 7.88 -0.81 58.82
CA ARG A 180 6.59 -0.16 58.50
C ARG A 180 6.75 0.91 57.42
N GLU A 181 7.76 1.76 57.54
CA GLU A 181 8.06 2.78 56.53
C GLU A 181 8.48 2.14 55.22
N PHE A 182 9.37 1.14 55.24
CA PHE A 182 9.78 0.40 54.04
C PHE A 182 8.57 -0.20 53.33
N ARG A 183 7.69 -0.90 54.05
CA ARG A 183 6.45 -1.46 53.47
C ARG A 183 5.56 -0.37 52.87
N THR A 184 5.44 0.77 53.54
CA THR A 184 4.61 1.91 53.09
C THR A 184 5.18 2.55 51.82
N GLN A 185 6.49 2.80 51.77
CA GLN A 185 7.16 3.37 50.59
C GLN A 185 7.19 2.38 49.43
N SER A 186 7.51 1.10 49.67
CA SER A 186 7.45 0.06 48.62
C SER A 186 6.03 -0.11 48.07
N ALA A 187 5.00 0.02 48.90
CA ALA A 187 3.61 0.01 48.43
C ALA A 187 3.29 1.26 47.59
N ARG A 188 3.79 2.44 47.99
CA ARG A 188 3.62 3.69 47.22
C ARG A 188 4.28 3.61 45.86
N VAL A 189 5.51 3.12 45.78
CA VAL A 189 6.24 2.91 44.51
C VAL A 189 5.48 1.94 43.62
N ARG A 190 5.08 0.77 44.14
CA ARG A 190 4.30 -0.21 43.39
C ARG A 190 2.98 0.36 42.85
N ARG A 191 2.23 1.14 43.65
CA ARG A 191 1.00 1.80 43.18
C ARG A 191 1.26 2.79 42.04
N LYS A 192 2.38 3.53 42.08
CA LYS A 192 2.75 4.47 41.02
C LYS A 192 3.18 3.75 39.74
N ILE A 193 3.97 2.69 39.85
CA ILE A 193 4.35 1.85 38.71
C ILE A 193 3.10 1.25 38.07
N ASN A 194 2.24 0.59 38.85
CA ASN A 194 1.00 -0.01 38.33
C ASN A 194 0.09 1.02 37.65
N ALA A 195 -0.03 2.23 38.19
CA ALA A 195 -0.81 3.30 37.57
C ALA A 195 -0.23 3.74 36.21
N ILE A 196 1.10 3.77 36.08
CA ILE A 196 1.77 4.06 34.80
C ILE A 196 1.56 2.89 33.82
N ASP A 197 1.68 1.64 34.28
CA ASP A 197 1.44 0.46 33.45
C ASP A 197 -0.01 0.40 32.94
N ASP A 198 -0.98 0.76 33.77
CA ASP A 198 -2.39 0.89 33.37
C ASP A 198 -2.58 1.99 32.29
N GLU A 199 -1.87 3.11 32.40
CA GLU A 199 -1.88 4.17 31.38
C GLU A 199 -1.20 3.75 30.08
N ILE A 200 -0.10 2.98 30.16
CA ILE A 200 0.57 2.37 29.00
C ILE A 200 -0.38 1.39 28.33
N GLY A 201 -1.07 0.53 29.08
CA GLY A 201 -2.07 -0.41 28.58
C GLY A 201 -3.20 0.29 27.83
N LYS A 202 -3.78 1.36 28.41
CA LYS A 202 -4.81 2.18 27.74
C LYS A 202 -4.30 2.83 26.45
N ASN A 203 -3.06 3.32 26.46
CA ASN A 203 -2.43 3.90 25.27
C ASN A 203 -2.27 2.84 24.16
N ASN A 204 -1.80 1.65 24.51
CA ASN A 204 -1.63 0.54 23.57
C ASN A 204 -2.95 0.08 22.94
N VAL A 205 -4.04 0.04 23.71
CA VAL A 205 -5.37 -0.29 23.18
C VAL A 205 -5.83 0.76 22.17
N ALA A 206 -5.75 2.04 22.52
CA ALA A 206 -6.10 3.13 21.60
C ALA A 206 -5.24 3.14 20.34
N ARG A 207 -3.95 2.81 20.46
CA ARG A 207 -3.01 2.68 19.34
C ARG A 207 -3.42 1.51 18.43
N ARG A 208 -3.73 0.35 19.00
CA ARG A 208 -4.17 -0.84 18.24
C ARG A 208 -5.48 -0.60 17.50
N GLU A 209 -6.44 0.08 18.13
CA GLU A 209 -7.70 0.47 17.48
C GLU A 209 -7.45 1.38 16.28
N LEU A 210 -6.57 2.38 16.41
CA LEU A 210 -6.23 3.26 15.28
C LEU A 210 -5.50 2.51 14.17
N LEU A 211 -4.56 1.63 14.51
CA LEU A 211 -3.81 0.85 13.52
C LEU A 211 -4.71 -0.14 12.77
N SER A 212 -5.67 -0.75 13.46
CA SER A 212 -6.68 -1.60 12.81
C SER A 212 -7.53 -0.83 11.79
N ARG A 213 -7.89 0.44 12.08
CA ARG A 213 -8.64 1.30 11.16
C ARG A 213 -7.83 1.74 9.93
N VAL A 214 -6.50 1.77 10.05
CA VAL A 214 -5.59 2.14 8.95
C VAL A 214 -5.30 0.93 8.03
N GLY A 215 -5.69 -0.29 8.44
CA GLY A 215 -5.42 -1.52 7.70
C GLY A 215 -4.16 -2.26 8.17
N LEU A 216 -3.61 -1.88 9.32
CA LEU A 216 -2.53 -2.59 10.01
C LEU A 216 -3.08 -3.24 11.30
N PRO A 217 -3.88 -4.31 11.21
CA PRO A 217 -4.37 -4.99 12.39
C PRO A 217 -3.19 -5.69 13.09
N LEU A 218 -2.74 -5.15 14.23
CA LEU A 218 -1.87 -5.89 15.12
C LEU A 218 -2.66 -7.06 15.69
N ARG A 219 -2.06 -8.26 15.66
CA ARG A 219 -2.68 -9.49 16.17
C ARG A 219 -3.17 -9.24 17.60
N ALA A 220 -4.48 -9.18 17.77
CA ALA A 220 -5.06 -9.15 19.09
C ALA A 220 -4.76 -10.50 19.75
N SER A 221 -3.96 -10.48 20.81
CA SER A 221 -3.73 -11.59 21.74
C SER A 221 -5.03 -12.30 22.21
N LYS A 222 -6.20 -11.68 22.02
CA LYS A 222 -7.50 -12.17 22.52
C LYS A 222 -8.26 -13.13 21.60
N GLU A 223 -7.93 -13.27 20.32
CA GLU A 223 -8.65 -14.19 19.40
C GLU A 223 -7.80 -15.38 18.94
N SER A 224 -7.03 -15.98 19.85
CA SER A 224 -6.53 -17.33 19.59
C SER A 224 -7.65 -18.33 19.84
N SER A 225 -8.16 -18.91 18.74
CA SER A 225 -8.96 -20.14 18.81
C SER A 225 -8.22 -21.18 19.67
N ARG A 226 -8.95 -22.05 20.38
CA ARG A 226 -8.36 -23.12 21.22
C ARG A 226 -7.29 -23.94 20.49
N ALA A 227 -7.40 -24.07 19.17
CA ALA A 227 -6.42 -24.75 18.32
C ALA A 227 -5.06 -24.02 18.25
N GLN A 228 -5.06 -22.69 18.20
CA GLN A 228 -3.82 -21.91 18.26
C GLN A 228 -3.17 -21.94 19.65
N ARG A 229 -3.96 -21.95 20.73
CA ARG A 229 -3.40 -22.05 22.10
C ARG A 229 -2.67 -23.37 22.35
N LEU A 230 -3.07 -24.46 21.69
CA LEU A 230 -2.37 -25.74 21.78
C LEU A 230 -1.08 -25.79 20.94
N LEU A 231 -1.03 -25.05 19.83
CA LEU A 231 0.17 -24.93 18.99
C LEU A 231 1.22 -23.96 19.57
N HIS A 232 0.79 -22.96 20.35
CA HIS A 232 1.68 -21.91 20.88
C HIS A 232 2.27 -22.21 22.27
N LEU A 233 2.03 -23.37 22.87
CA LEU A 233 2.65 -23.75 24.15
C LEU A 233 4.18 -23.99 24.06
N ASN A 234 4.75 -24.05 22.85
CA ASN A 234 6.19 -24.25 22.63
C ASN A 234 6.96 -23.01 22.14
N LEU A 235 6.32 -21.84 22.00
CA LEU A 235 7.01 -20.60 21.62
C LEU A 235 6.86 -19.60 22.77
N ASN A 236 7.75 -19.74 23.74
CA ASN A 236 7.96 -18.79 24.83
C ASN A 236 8.62 -17.51 24.30
N ASN A 237 7.95 -16.78 23.41
CA ASN A 237 8.41 -15.55 22.75
C ASN A 237 7.49 -14.36 23.11
N GLY A 238 7.19 -14.19 24.39
CA GLY A 238 6.44 -13.02 24.87
C GLY A 238 7.16 -11.69 24.65
N GLY A 239 8.51 -11.70 24.60
CA GLY A 239 9.33 -10.51 24.33
C GLY A 239 9.36 -10.10 22.85
N ASP A 240 9.39 -11.07 21.94
CA ASP A 240 9.47 -10.78 20.49
C ASP A 240 8.17 -10.17 19.96
N GLN A 241 7.01 -10.55 20.51
CA GLN A 241 5.73 -9.94 20.12
C GLN A 241 5.60 -8.48 20.52
N GLU A 242 6.05 -8.07 21.71
CA GLU A 242 6.01 -6.65 22.09
C GLU A 242 7.00 -5.82 21.26
N SER A 243 8.16 -6.38 20.91
CA SER A 243 9.14 -5.74 20.01
C SER A 243 8.57 -5.59 18.59
N GLU A 244 7.98 -6.63 18.02
CA GLU A 244 7.32 -6.58 16.72
C GLU A 244 6.15 -5.59 16.69
N GLU A 245 5.32 -5.55 17.76
CA GLU A 245 4.24 -4.57 17.90
C GLU A 245 4.76 -3.13 18.03
N GLU A 246 5.98 -2.95 18.54
CA GLU A 246 6.65 -1.65 18.66
C GLU A 246 7.24 -1.19 17.33
N ASP A 247 7.89 -2.09 16.59
CA ASP A 247 8.43 -1.82 15.26
C ASP A 247 7.30 -1.49 14.27
N ILE A 248 6.23 -2.30 14.23
CA ILE A 248 5.06 -2.03 13.38
C ILE A 248 4.45 -0.66 13.69
N ALA A 249 4.38 -0.28 14.96
CA ALA A 249 3.80 1.00 15.36
C ALA A 249 4.73 2.20 15.10
N ASN A 250 6.05 1.98 15.07
CA ASN A 250 7.02 3.00 14.68
C ASN A 250 6.98 3.23 13.15
N HIS A 251 6.86 2.17 12.36
CA HIS A 251 6.73 2.25 10.90
C HIS A 251 5.32 2.59 10.40
N ALA A 252 4.32 2.60 11.29
CA ALA A 252 2.94 2.93 10.91
C ALA A 252 2.80 4.35 10.35
N GLU A 253 3.59 5.30 10.84
CA GLU A 253 3.58 6.67 10.29
C GLU A 253 4.08 6.70 8.85
N GLU A 254 5.17 5.96 8.55
CA GLU A 254 5.75 5.83 7.22
C GLU A 254 4.81 5.08 6.26
N PHE A 255 4.14 4.03 6.74
CA PHE A 255 3.13 3.31 5.95
C PHE A 255 1.95 4.21 5.57
N ILE A 256 1.48 5.03 6.53
CA ILE A 256 0.40 5.99 6.25
C ILE A 256 0.87 7.04 5.25
N GLU A 257 2.11 7.54 5.34
CA GLU A 257 2.68 8.46 4.36
C GLU A 257 2.76 7.86 2.97
N MET A 258 3.25 6.62 2.86
CA MET A 258 3.33 5.90 1.58
C MET A 258 1.94 5.68 0.98
N LYS A 259 0.95 5.33 1.81
CA LYS A 259 -0.45 5.17 1.37
C LYS A 259 -1.05 6.50 0.91
N ILE A 260 -0.78 7.60 1.63
CA ILE A 260 -1.20 8.94 1.20
C ILE A 260 -0.55 9.33 -0.13
N ALA A 261 0.76 9.11 -0.28
CA ALA A 261 1.48 9.40 -1.51
C ALA A 261 0.93 8.59 -2.69
N SER A 262 0.68 7.29 -2.50
CA SER A 262 0.07 6.44 -3.51
C SER A 262 -1.33 6.91 -3.93
N LEU A 263 -2.17 7.34 -2.98
CA LEU A 263 -3.49 7.89 -3.28
C LEU A 263 -3.40 9.25 -4.00
N GLN A 264 -2.39 10.07 -3.68
CA GLN A 264 -2.11 11.32 -4.38
C GLN A 264 -1.61 11.08 -5.81
N ASP A 265 -0.75 10.09 -6.02
CA ASP A 265 -0.27 9.70 -7.36
C ASP A 265 -1.39 9.12 -8.22
N GLN A 266 -2.30 8.34 -7.63
CA GLN A 266 -3.49 7.88 -8.33
C GLN A 266 -4.37 9.07 -8.76
N LEU A 267 -4.45 10.11 -7.93
CA LEU A 267 -5.22 11.32 -8.22
C LEU A 267 -4.61 12.13 -9.37
N THR A 268 -3.29 12.32 -9.36
CA THR A 268 -2.58 13.05 -10.42
C THR A 268 -2.66 12.29 -11.75
N TYR A 269 -2.42 10.98 -11.72
CA TYR A 269 -2.52 10.13 -12.90
C TYR A 269 -3.92 10.17 -13.52
N LYS A 270 -4.98 10.11 -12.71
CA LYS A 270 -6.37 10.20 -13.22
C LYS A 270 -6.70 11.57 -13.80
N LYS A 271 -6.15 12.65 -13.25
CA LYS A 271 -6.34 14.02 -13.79
C LYS A 271 -5.57 14.22 -15.10
N GLU A 272 -4.34 13.74 -15.17
CA GLU A 272 -3.53 13.78 -16.38
C GLU A 272 -4.20 12.98 -17.50
N ASN A 273 -4.68 11.75 -17.21
CA ASN A 273 -5.45 10.94 -18.15
C ASN A 273 -6.74 11.62 -18.63
N SER A 274 -7.43 12.37 -17.75
CA SER A 274 -8.62 13.11 -18.17
C SER A 274 -8.27 14.23 -19.15
N SER A 275 -7.14 14.90 -18.96
CA SER A 275 -6.68 15.96 -19.87
C SER A 275 -6.19 15.41 -21.19
N SER A 276 -5.45 14.29 -21.19
CA SER A 276 -4.96 13.65 -22.42
C SER A 276 -6.11 13.09 -23.25
N LEU A 277 -7.11 12.43 -22.64
CA LEU A 277 -8.27 11.90 -23.36
C LEU A 277 -9.15 13.01 -23.98
N ALA A 278 -9.24 14.17 -23.33
CA ALA A 278 -9.94 15.32 -23.91
C ALA A 278 -9.20 15.83 -25.17
N VAL A 279 -7.87 15.90 -25.13
CA VAL A 279 -7.05 16.25 -26.29
C VAL A 279 -7.18 15.20 -27.39
N ASP A 280 -7.13 13.91 -27.07
CA ASP A 280 -7.29 12.81 -28.04
C ASP A 280 -8.67 12.85 -28.72
N ARG A 281 -9.73 13.16 -27.97
CA ARG A 281 -11.09 13.33 -28.50
C ARG A 281 -11.16 14.50 -29.49
N ASP A 282 -10.57 15.63 -29.13
CA ASP A 282 -10.61 16.84 -29.96
C ASP A 282 -9.81 16.60 -31.26
N LEU A 283 -8.65 15.97 -31.18
CA LEU A 283 -7.84 15.56 -32.35
C LEU A 283 -8.56 14.55 -33.25
N TRP A 284 -9.33 13.61 -32.68
CA TRP A 284 -10.17 12.71 -33.48
C TRP A 284 -11.30 13.44 -34.20
N ASN A 285 -11.94 14.40 -33.53
CA ASN A 285 -12.97 15.23 -34.16
C ASN A 285 -12.39 16.10 -35.29
N ASP A 286 -11.19 16.66 -35.10
CA ASP A 286 -10.47 17.42 -36.12
C ASP A 286 -10.13 16.53 -37.33
N CYS A 287 -9.71 15.28 -37.09
CA CYS A 287 -9.49 14.28 -38.14
C CYS A 287 -10.76 13.99 -38.93
N ILE A 288 -11.89 13.72 -38.24
CA ILE A 288 -13.18 13.47 -38.89
C ILE A 288 -13.64 14.70 -39.68
N GLU A 289 -13.46 15.90 -39.15
CA GLU A 289 -13.86 17.14 -39.81
C GLU A 289 -13.03 17.38 -41.08
N CYS A 290 -11.71 17.15 -41.03
CA CYS A 290 -10.82 17.21 -42.19
C CYS A 290 -11.28 16.23 -43.29
N VAL A 291 -11.54 14.96 -42.93
CA VAL A 291 -11.98 13.93 -43.87
C VAL A 291 -13.37 14.26 -44.46
N LYS A 292 -14.33 14.69 -43.63
CA LYS A 292 -15.66 15.09 -44.13
C LYS A 292 -15.62 16.31 -45.04
N LYS A 293 -14.81 17.33 -44.72
CA LYS A 293 -14.61 18.49 -45.59
C LYS A 293 -14.06 18.07 -46.96
N LEU A 294 -13.13 17.11 -46.98
CA LEU A 294 -12.59 16.56 -48.22
C LEU A 294 -13.66 15.79 -49.00
N GLU A 295 -14.39 14.90 -48.33
CA GLU A 295 -15.47 14.11 -48.95
C GLU A 295 -16.58 15.00 -49.53
N ASP A 296 -17.03 16.02 -48.80
CA ASP A 296 -18.08 16.94 -49.25
C ASP A 296 -17.61 17.80 -50.44
N ARG A 297 -16.37 18.28 -50.41
CA ARG A 297 -15.77 18.99 -51.56
C ARG A 297 -15.69 18.08 -52.78
N ILE A 298 -15.26 16.84 -52.63
CA ILE A 298 -15.19 15.86 -53.71
C ILE A 298 -16.60 15.54 -54.24
N LYS A 299 -17.57 15.25 -53.38
CA LYS A 299 -18.97 14.97 -53.73
C LYS A 299 -19.61 16.14 -54.49
N SER A 300 -19.37 17.38 -54.05
CA SER A 300 -19.91 18.58 -54.73
C SER A 300 -19.39 18.72 -56.16
N VAL A 301 -18.09 18.50 -56.37
CA VAL A 301 -17.46 18.61 -57.69
C VAL A 301 -17.82 17.42 -58.61
N LEU A 302 -18.06 16.23 -58.05
CA LEU A 302 -18.58 15.08 -58.79
C LEU A 302 -20.06 15.23 -59.18
N SER A 303 -20.85 15.98 -58.41
CA SER A 303 -22.25 16.25 -58.70
C SER A 303 -22.44 17.37 -59.76
N ASP A 304 -21.45 18.25 -59.89
CA ASP A 304 -21.40 19.27 -60.96
C ASP A 304 -20.88 18.64 -62.28
N ASP A 305 -21.76 17.85 -62.89
CA ASP A 305 -21.59 16.94 -64.03
C ASP A 305 -21.05 17.55 -65.36
N LYS A 306 -20.61 18.83 -65.39
CA LYS A 306 -20.29 19.55 -66.64
C LYS A 306 -18.81 19.71 -67.00
N ASN A 307 -17.85 19.40 -66.13
CA ASN A 307 -16.42 19.68 -66.36
C ASN A 307 -15.47 18.48 -66.10
N LEU A 308 -15.93 17.26 -66.37
CA LEU A 308 -15.38 16.05 -65.76
C LEU A 308 -13.99 15.54 -66.20
N SER A 309 -13.31 16.06 -67.24
CA SER A 309 -12.18 15.27 -67.76
C SER A 309 -10.76 15.70 -67.39
N ASN A 310 -10.45 16.95 -66.99
CA ASN A 310 -9.05 17.34 -66.65
C ASN A 310 -8.91 18.50 -65.63
N ALA A 311 -9.85 19.45 -65.59
CA ALA A 311 -9.80 20.56 -64.62
C ALA A 311 -10.17 20.11 -63.19
N THR A 312 -11.09 19.14 -63.11
CA THR A 312 -11.56 18.55 -61.85
C THR A 312 -10.46 17.77 -61.11
N THR A 313 -9.66 16.97 -61.82
CA THR A 313 -8.53 16.24 -61.24
C THR A 313 -7.39 17.18 -60.81
N ALA A 314 -7.18 18.28 -61.53
CA ALA A 314 -6.20 19.32 -61.15
C ALA A 314 -6.60 20.11 -59.89
N GLN A 315 -7.91 20.27 -59.61
CA GLN A 315 -8.42 20.93 -58.40
C GLN A 315 -8.56 19.97 -57.21
N MET A 316 -8.82 18.68 -57.43
CA MET A 316 -8.89 17.67 -56.38
C MET A 316 -7.52 17.36 -55.74
N ARG A 317 -6.44 17.43 -56.54
CA ARG A 317 -5.07 17.17 -56.08
C ARG A 317 -4.61 18.06 -54.91
N PRO A 318 -4.70 19.41 -54.98
CA PRO A 318 -4.27 20.27 -53.87
C PRO A 318 -5.13 20.11 -52.61
N TRP A 319 -6.42 19.76 -52.74
CA TRP A 319 -7.26 19.50 -51.56
C TRP A 319 -6.88 18.21 -50.84
N MET A 320 -6.54 17.15 -51.60
CA MET A 320 -6.02 15.92 -51.02
C MET A 320 -4.65 16.13 -50.38
N GLU A 321 -3.76 16.89 -51.02
CA GLU A 321 -2.42 17.19 -50.49
C GLU A 321 -2.48 18.03 -49.19
N GLN A 322 -3.37 19.03 -49.15
CA GLN A 322 -3.65 19.79 -47.94
C GLN A 322 -4.21 18.90 -46.82
N SER A 323 -5.17 18.02 -47.12
CA SER A 323 -5.75 17.11 -46.13
C SER A 323 -4.72 16.09 -45.62
N LEU A 324 -3.81 15.62 -46.48
CA LEU A 324 -2.70 14.74 -46.07
C LEU A 324 -1.71 15.45 -45.16
N GLN A 325 -1.46 16.74 -45.38
CA GLN A 325 -0.60 17.55 -44.52
C GLN A 325 -1.26 17.79 -43.15
N GLU A 326 -2.55 18.16 -43.13
CA GLU A 326 -3.34 18.33 -41.90
C GLU A 326 -3.40 17.01 -41.09
N LEU A 327 -3.61 15.86 -41.73
CA LEU A 327 -3.57 14.55 -41.07
C LEU A 327 -2.16 14.18 -40.56
N THR A 328 -1.10 14.62 -41.25
CA THR A 328 0.28 14.40 -40.81
C THR A 328 0.64 15.27 -39.60
N GLU A 329 0.11 16.49 -39.53
CA GLU A 329 0.23 17.37 -38.37
C GLU A 329 -0.52 16.80 -37.15
N ILE A 330 -1.72 16.21 -37.35
CA ILE A 330 -2.47 15.51 -36.30
C ILE A 330 -1.71 14.27 -35.78
N ILE A 331 -1.05 13.51 -36.66
CA ILE A 331 -0.20 12.38 -36.24
C ILE A 331 1.01 12.86 -35.42
N ALA A 332 1.59 14.01 -35.77
CA ALA A 332 2.75 14.56 -35.08
C ALA A 332 2.41 15.17 -33.71
N SER A 333 1.15 15.58 -33.50
CA SER A 333 0.68 16.19 -32.24
C SER A 333 0.17 15.17 -31.22
N THR A 334 0.11 13.87 -31.55
CA THR A 334 -0.50 12.84 -30.70
C THR A 334 0.47 11.74 -30.27
N ASP A 335 0.50 11.41 -28.98
CA ASP A 335 1.23 10.26 -28.43
C ASP A 335 0.37 8.97 -28.29
N ASN A 336 -0.95 9.09 -28.49
CA ASN A 336 -1.88 7.96 -28.35
C ASN A 336 -1.80 7.00 -29.55
N ARG A 337 -1.33 5.78 -29.28
CA ARG A 337 -1.16 4.70 -30.28
C ARG A 337 -2.45 4.34 -31.03
N VAL A 338 -3.60 4.40 -30.36
CA VAL A 338 -4.90 4.06 -30.95
C VAL A 338 -5.32 5.13 -31.96
N LEU A 339 -5.18 6.40 -31.59
CA LEU A 339 -5.49 7.52 -32.47
C LEU A 339 -4.54 7.57 -33.66
N VAL A 340 -3.23 7.38 -33.44
CA VAL A 340 -2.24 7.33 -34.53
C VAL A 340 -2.57 6.23 -35.54
N LYS A 341 -3.09 5.08 -35.09
CA LYS A 341 -3.51 3.99 -35.99
C LYS A 341 -4.74 4.38 -36.81
N LEU A 342 -5.77 4.95 -36.17
CA LEU A 342 -6.99 5.40 -36.86
C LEU A 342 -6.70 6.50 -37.90
N VAL A 343 -5.92 7.51 -37.51
CA VAL A 343 -5.55 8.63 -38.39
C VAL A 343 -4.65 8.14 -39.54
N ARG A 344 -3.79 7.15 -39.29
CA ARG A 344 -2.99 6.49 -40.35
C ARG A 344 -3.88 5.72 -41.33
N ASP A 345 -4.88 4.98 -40.85
CA ASP A 345 -5.79 4.24 -41.73
C ASP A 345 -6.56 5.18 -42.68
N GLU A 346 -7.05 6.33 -42.17
CA GLU A 346 -7.69 7.37 -42.99
C GLU A 346 -6.72 8.02 -43.99
N ARG A 347 -5.50 8.34 -43.52
CA ARG A 347 -4.44 8.88 -44.38
C ARG A 347 -4.07 7.92 -45.50
N GLU A 348 -3.92 6.63 -45.22
CA GLU A 348 -3.57 5.61 -46.22
C GLU A 348 -4.64 5.50 -47.31
N VAL A 349 -5.92 5.70 -46.99
CA VAL A 349 -6.98 5.73 -48.00
C VAL A 349 -6.94 6.98 -48.86
N ILE A 350 -6.71 8.15 -48.27
CA ILE A 350 -6.54 9.39 -49.04
C ILE A 350 -5.29 9.30 -49.93
N GLU A 351 -4.19 8.71 -49.43
CA GLU A 351 -2.99 8.45 -50.25
C GLU A 351 -3.28 7.48 -51.40
N LYS A 352 -3.99 6.37 -51.16
CA LYS A 352 -4.39 5.44 -52.23
C LYS A 352 -5.26 6.13 -53.28
N ALA A 353 -6.25 6.92 -52.87
CA ALA A 353 -7.09 7.70 -53.77
C ALA A 353 -6.27 8.73 -54.59
N TYR A 354 -5.32 9.41 -53.95
CA TYR A 354 -4.40 10.35 -54.60
C TYR A 354 -3.53 9.66 -55.67
N HIS A 355 -3.02 8.47 -55.38
CA HIS A 355 -2.23 7.67 -56.33
C HIS A 355 -3.07 7.18 -57.51
N GLU A 356 -4.32 6.81 -57.30
CA GLU A 356 -5.23 6.39 -58.39
C GLU A 356 -5.60 7.56 -59.32
N ILE A 357 -5.87 8.74 -58.77
CA ILE A 357 -6.11 9.96 -59.55
C ILE A 357 -4.86 10.35 -60.35
N SER A 358 -3.69 10.24 -59.74
CA SER A 358 -2.42 10.56 -60.39
C SER A 358 -2.09 9.57 -61.52
N LYS A 359 -2.28 8.25 -61.31
CA LYS A 359 -2.09 7.23 -62.35
C LYS A 359 -3.05 7.38 -63.54
N ARG A 360 -4.30 7.81 -63.30
CA ARG A 360 -5.26 8.09 -64.40
C ARG A 360 -4.85 9.27 -65.27
N THR A 361 -4.06 10.20 -64.74
CA THR A 361 -3.59 11.38 -65.48
C THR A 361 -2.47 11.02 -66.45
N GLU A 362 -1.59 10.06 -66.10
CA GLU A 362 -0.45 9.66 -66.95
C GLU A 362 -0.83 8.79 -68.16
N ILE A 363 -1.94 8.03 -68.08
CA ILE A 363 -2.35 7.11 -69.15
C ILE A 363 -3.03 7.83 -70.32
N ASN A 364 -3.62 9.01 -70.10
CA ASN A 364 -4.35 9.76 -71.13
C ASN A 364 -3.47 10.67 -72.02
N ASP A 365 -2.18 10.81 -71.73
CA ASP A 365 -1.27 11.71 -72.47
C ASP A 365 -0.48 11.04 -73.61
N THR A 366 -0.74 9.77 -73.96
CA THR A 366 0.00 9.07 -75.05
C THR A 366 -0.79 8.72 -76.31
N THR A 367 -2.00 9.24 -76.50
CA THR A 367 -2.75 9.03 -77.75
C THR A 367 -3.24 10.33 -78.40
N SER A 368 -2.32 11.06 -79.04
CA SER A 368 -2.63 11.74 -80.31
C SER A 368 -1.39 12.27 -81.04
N ALA A 369 -1.26 11.84 -82.31
CA ALA A 369 -0.69 12.54 -83.48
C ALA A 369 0.59 11.94 -84.11
N SER A 370 0.41 11.12 -85.15
CA SER A 370 1.13 11.32 -86.42
C SER A 370 0.43 10.57 -87.57
N LYS A 371 -0.05 11.33 -88.56
CA LYS A 371 -0.54 10.84 -89.85
C LYS A 371 0.57 10.98 -90.90
N ASN A 372 0.64 9.96 -91.78
CA ASN A 372 1.17 9.92 -93.15
C ASN A 372 2.60 9.37 -93.36
N GLY A 373 2.67 8.25 -94.10
CA GLY A 373 3.88 7.76 -94.78
C GLY A 373 3.70 6.35 -95.35
N ARG A 374 3.31 6.25 -96.62
CA ARG A 374 3.18 5.01 -97.41
C ARG A 374 4.53 4.29 -97.58
N SER A 375 4.57 2.97 -97.38
CA SER A 375 5.06 1.97 -98.37
C SER A 375 4.83 0.53 -97.88
N ASN A 376 4.10 -0.25 -98.68
CA ASN A 376 3.94 -1.71 -98.62
C ASN A 376 5.13 -2.37 -99.38
N PRO A 377 5.23 -3.71 -99.52
CA PRO A 377 4.89 -4.86 -98.66
C PRO A 377 5.95 -6.01 -98.77
N SER A 378 5.68 -7.20 -98.20
CA SER A 378 5.72 -8.54 -98.87
C SER A 378 5.88 -9.68 -97.84
N PHE A 379 4.87 -10.56 -97.72
CA PHE A 379 4.84 -11.98 -98.17
C PHE A 379 5.57 -12.93 -97.18
N LEU A 380 5.11 -14.10 -96.75
CA LEU A 380 4.14 -15.12 -97.18
C LEU A 380 4.08 -16.15 -96.02
N VAL A 381 2.90 -16.64 -95.58
CA VAL A 381 2.38 -18.03 -95.83
C VAL A 381 3.13 -19.12 -95.02
N VAL A 382 2.50 -20.06 -94.30
CA VAL A 382 1.43 -20.99 -94.72
C VAL A 382 0.79 -21.70 -93.51
N SER A 383 -0.49 -22.02 -93.67
CA SER A 383 -1.29 -23.15 -93.15
C SER A 383 -0.73 -24.10 -92.07
N LYS A 384 -1.59 -24.44 -91.10
CA LYS A 384 -2.22 -25.79 -90.98
C LYS A 384 -3.35 -25.80 -89.93
N SER A 385 -4.44 -26.48 -90.29
CA SER A 385 -5.70 -26.72 -89.57
C SER A 385 -5.56 -27.69 -88.36
N PRO A 386 -6.62 -27.85 -87.52
CA PRO A 386 -6.54 -28.28 -86.13
C PRO A 386 -6.88 -29.77 -85.90
N PRO A 387 -6.86 -30.24 -84.63
CA PRO A 387 -7.85 -31.24 -84.23
C PRO A 387 -8.59 -30.95 -82.92
N LYS A 388 -9.88 -31.32 -82.95
CA LYS A 388 -10.83 -31.51 -81.86
C LYS A 388 -10.41 -32.69 -80.96
N ILE A 389 -10.46 -32.53 -79.63
CA ILE A 389 -10.68 -33.61 -78.63
C ILE A 389 -11.41 -32.94 -77.44
N ALA A 390 -12.74 -33.02 -77.32
CA ALA A 390 -13.50 -34.05 -76.60
C ALA A 390 -13.17 -34.12 -75.10
N VAL A 391 -13.96 -33.41 -74.28
CA VAL A 391 -14.04 -33.61 -72.82
C VAL A 391 -15.16 -34.62 -72.58
N THR A 392 -14.85 -35.77 -72.01
CA THR A 392 -15.84 -36.72 -71.49
C THR A 392 -15.54 -37.02 -70.03
N ASP A 393 -16.62 -36.99 -69.25
CA ASP A 393 -16.74 -37.48 -67.87
C ASP A 393 -16.20 -38.90 -67.69
N LYS A 394 -15.54 -39.14 -66.55
CA LYS A 394 -15.77 -40.32 -65.70
C LYS A 394 -15.02 -40.22 -64.37
N THR A 395 -15.81 -39.78 -63.39
CA THR A 395 -15.96 -40.26 -62.01
C THR A 395 -15.13 -41.46 -61.53
N ALA A 396 -14.62 -41.27 -60.30
CA ALA A 396 -14.63 -42.20 -59.15
C ALA A 396 -13.56 -43.31 -59.03
N GLN A 397 -12.68 -43.15 -58.03
CA GLN A 397 -12.55 -43.98 -56.82
C GLN A 397 -11.50 -43.29 -55.91
N ARG A 398 -11.77 -42.84 -54.68
CA ARG A 398 -12.25 -43.50 -53.43
C ARG A 398 -11.21 -44.45 -52.82
N SER A 399 -10.58 -44.03 -51.72
CA SER A 399 -10.64 -44.65 -50.37
C SER A 399 -9.53 -44.08 -49.47
N ASN A 400 -9.89 -43.48 -48.32
CA ASN A 400 -9.63 -43.96 -46.93
C ASN A 400 -8.37 -43.29 -46.35
N ASN A 401 -8.26 -42.80 -45.11
CA ASN A 401 -8.96 -42.90 -43.81
C ASN A 401 -8.47 -41.66 -42.99
N ASP A 402 -8.97 -41.18 -41.84
CA ASP A 402 -9.75 -41.78 -40.74
C ASP A 402 -10.28 -40.67 -39.79
N SER A 403 -11.46 -40.92 -39.21
CA SER A 403 -11.93 -40.67 -37.81
C SER A 403 -11.73 -39.27 -37.15
N THR A 404 -12.62 -38.68 -36.33
CA THR A 404 -13.76 -39.16 -35.53
C THR A 404 -14.59 -37.95 -35.07
N SER A 405 -15.87 -38.19 -34.81
CA SER A 405 -16.92 -37.27 -34.37
C SER A 405 -16.92 -36.92 -32.87
N SER A 406 -17.35 -35.71 -32.51
CA SER A 406 -18.19 -35.38 -31.34
C SER A 406 -18.68 -33.93 -31.53
N GLY A 407 -19.92 -33.53 -31.33
CA GLY A 407 -20.97 -34.07 -30.47
C GLY A 407 -21.30 -33.06 -29.38
N SER A 408 -22.39 -32.31 -29.60
CA SER A 408 -23.12 -31.43 -28.67
C SER A 408 -23.12 -31.86 -27.20
N LEU A 409 -22.99 -30.90 -26.26
CA LEU A 409 -23.59 -31.03 -24.92
C LEU A 409 -23.76 -29.68 -24.18
N THR A 410 -24.99 -29.53 -23.70
CA THR A 410 -25.62 -28.48 -22.90
C THR A 410 -25.31 -28.57 -21.39
N PHE A 411 -25.46 -27.42 -20.69
CA PHE A 411 -25.96 -27.24 -19.30
C PHE A 411 -25.28 -27.96 -18.10
N LEU A 412 -24.98 -27.20 -17.04
CA LEU A 412 -25.13 -27.52 -15.59
C LEU A 412 -24.58 -26.35 -14.74
N LYS A 413 -25.39 -25.34 -14.41
CA LYS A 413 -26.06 -25.07 -13.12
C LYS A 413 -25.93 -26.11 -11.97
N ASP A 414 -25.78 -25.55 -10.77
CA ASP A 414 -25.98 -26.09 -9.42
C ASP A 414 -25.01 -27.12 -8.82
N LYS A 415 -24.36 -26.71 -7.71
CA LYS A 415 -24.34 -27.47 -6.45
C LYS A 415 -23.95 -26.60 -5.25
N SER A 416 -24.97 -26.14 -4.54
CA SER A 416 -24.94 -25.90 -3.10
C SER A 416 -25.27 -27.21 -2.37
N LYS A 417 -24.53 -27.54 -1.30
CA LYS A 417 -24.98 -28.25 -0.08
C LYS A 417 -23.75 -28.38 0.85
N LYS A 418 -23.68 -27.62 1.95
CA LYS A 418 -24.34 -27.85 3.27
C LYS A 418 -23.88 -29.18 3.90
N LYS A 419 -23.12 -29.07 5.00
CA LYS A 419 -22.97 -30.11 6.01
C LYS A 419 -23.31 -29.52 7.37
N GLU A 420 -24.12 -30.30 8.07
CA GLU A 420 -24.62 -30.15 9.44
C GLU A 420 -23.52 -30.11 10.49
#